data_AF-A0A9W6TJA3-F1
#
_entry.id   AF-A0A9W6TJA3-F1
#
_cell.length_a   1.000
_cell.length_b   1.000
_cell.length_c   1.000
_cell.angle_alpha   90.00
_cell.angle_beta   90.00
_cell.angle_gamma   90.00
#
_symmetry.space_group_name_H-M   'P 1'
#
loop_
_entity.id
_entity.type
_entity.pdbx_description
1 polymer ?
#
loop_
_entity_poly.entity_id
_entity_poly.type
_entity_poly.pdbx_seq_one_letter_code
_entity_poly.pdbx_strand_id
1 'polypeptide(L)'
;MTPLLSSIDRINAALEAAVAQPPPPTGTLRVCHATEDEWNAFADSEGQIARLNFLEWFADTEEIHIIEFADASHESYISEFEKGTSYAEVNVRRWIKGYGAAKSSQGRRWCPDLSYGPRQTTPGSVLPPGVPILADFRTIKVEVGVSQSWGMAQGQLDHKAISIWAVMPGVDTCSV
;
A
#
# COMPACT_ATOMS: atom_id res chain seq x y z
N MET A 1 9.59 -21.22 -19.69
CA MET A 1 8.79 -20.29 -18.89
C MET A 1 9.09 -20.60 -17.43
N THR A 2 9.57 -19.64 -16.63
CA THR A 2 9.90 -19.90 -15.22
C THR A 2 8.60 -20.03 -14.40
N PRO A 3 8.60 -20.78 -13.28
CA PRO A 3 7.42 -20.93 -12.43
C PRO A 3 6.81 -19.59 -11.99
N LEU A 4 7.65 -18.58 -11.74
CA LEU A 4 7.21 -17.24 -11.34
C LEU A 4 6.46 -16.48 -12.45
N LEU A 5 6.93 -16.55 -13.71
CA LEU A 5 6.23 -15.94 -14.85
C LEU A 5 4.83 -16.53 -15.00
N SER A 6 4.72 -17.87 -14.90
CA SER A 6 3.42 -18.54 -14.94
C SER A 6 2.49 -18.13 -13.79
N SER A 7 3.05 -17.75 -12.64
CA SER A 7 2.29 -17.33 -11.47
C SER A 7 1.78 -15.89 -11.60
N ILE A 8 2.60 -15.00 -12.15
CA ILE A 8 2.22 -13.62 -12.48
C ILE A 8 1.08 -13.60 -13.48
N ASP A 9 1.18 -14.39 -14.56
CA ASP A 9 0.12 -14.49 -15.58
C ASP A 9 -1.20 -15.00 -14.98
N ARG A 10 -1.12 -15.99 -14.09
CA ARG A 10 -2.28 -16.53 -13.35
C ARG A 10 -2.93 -15.47 -12.46
N ILE A 11 -2.13 -14.70 -11.72
CA ILE A 11 -2.63 -13.62 -10.84
C ILE A 11 -3.27 -12.52 -11.69
N ASN A 12 -2.65 -12.10 -12.78
CA ASN A 12 -3.20 -11.11 -13.71
C ASN A 12 -4.55 -11.56 -14.29
N ALA A 13 -4.64 -12.80 -14.78
CA ALA A 13 -5.89 -13.33 -15.33
C ALA A 13 -7.00 -13.42 -14.28
N ALA A 14 -6.67 -13.82 -13.04
CA ALA A 14 -7.63 -13.84 -11.94
C ALA A 14 -8.09 -12.42 -11.57
N LEU A 15 -7.17 -11.45 -11.59
CA LEU A 15 -7.45 -10.05 -11.31
C LEU A 15 -8.36 -9.46 -12.38
N GLU A 16 -8.12 -9.76 -13.67
CA GLU A 16 -8.98 -9.35 -14.78
C GLU A 16 -10.42 -9.86 -14.60
N ALA A 17 -10.55 -11.13 -14.21
CA ALA A 17 -11.85 -11.72 -13.93
C ALA A 17 -12.54 -11.07 -12.71
N ALA A 18 -11.78 -10.69 -11.68
CA ALA A 18 -12.31 -10.07 -10.47
C ALA A 18 -12.77 -8.62 -10.71
N VAL A 19 -11.99 -7.80 -11.42
CA VAL A 19 -12.37 -6.39 -11.70
C VAL A 19 -13.57 -6.26 -12.63
N ALA A 20 -13.88 -7.31 -13.41
CA ALA A 20 -15.08 -7.37 -14.23
C ALA A 20 -16.36 -7.63 -13.41
N GLN A 21 -16.23 -8.03 -12.14
CA GLN A 21 -17.36 -8.24 -11.24
C GLN A 21 -17.78 -6.92 -10.60
N PRO A 22 -19.08 -6.72 -10.34
CA PRO A 22 -19.53 -5.57 -9.57
C PRO A 22 -18.89 -5.61 -8.16
N PRO A 23 -18.43 -4.47 -7.62
CA PRO A 23 -17.86 -4.43 -6.29
C PRO A 23 -18.89 -4.90 -5.25
N PRO A 24 -18.48 -5.71 -4.25
CA PRO A 24 -19.35 -6.07 -3.15
C PRO A 24 -19.77 -4.79 -2.39
N PRO A 25 -20.98 -4.77 -1.78
CA PRO A 25 -21.46 -3.62 -1.02
C PRO A 25 -20.55 -3.23 0.15
N THR A 26 -19.86 -4.21 0.72
CA THR A 26 -18.91 -4.07 1.83
C THR A 26 -17.88 -5.17 1.78
N GLY A 27 -16.67 -4.87 2.26
CA GLY A 27 -15.59 -5.84 2.40
C GLY A 27 -14.74 -5.96 1.15
N THR A 28 -14.00 -7.05 1.07
CA THR A 28 -12.98 -7.27 0.04
C THR A 28 -13.46 -8.25 -1.02
N LEU A 29 -12.97 -8.14 -2.26
CA LEU A 29 -13.21 -9.12 -3.31
C LEU A 29 -11.98 -10.03 -3.48
N ARG A 30 -12.15 -11.33 -3.21
CA ARG A 30 -11.09 -12.32 -3.39
C ARG A 30 -10.70 -12.46 -4.87
N VAL A 31 -9.40 -12.40 -5.15
CA VAL A 31 -8.81 -12.60 -6.49
C VAL A 31 -8.38 -14.05 -6.66
N CYS A 32 -7.37 -14.49 -5.93
CA CYS A 32 -6.85 -15.86 -6.00
C CYS A 32 -5.94 -16.20 -4.80
N HIS A 33 -5.56 -17.47 -4.70
CA HIS A 33 -4.50 -17.90 -3.78
C HIS A 33 -3.12 -17.61 -4.38
N ALA A 34 -2.17 -17.17 -3.56
CA ALA A 34 -0.78 -16.97 -3.91
C ALA A 34 0.10 -17.08 -2.66
N THR A 35 1.28 -17.68 -2.79
CA THR A 35 2.32 -17.63 -1.75
C THR A 35 2.91 -16.22 -1.61
N GLU A 36 3.63 -15.95 -0.53
CA GLU A 36 4.32 -14.66 -0.34
C GLU A 36 5.31 -14.37 -1.48
N ASP A 37 6.03 -15.39 -1.96
CA ASP A 37 6.98 -15.26 -3.08
C ASP A 37 6.27 -14.91 -4.39
N GLU A 38 5.12 -15.54 -4.68
CA GLU A 38 4.31 -15.21 -5.84
C GLU A 38 3.73 -13.78 -5.72
N TRP A 39 3.25 -13.39 -4.54
CA TRP A 39 2.77 -12.02 -4.29
C TRP A 39 3.88 -10.99 -4.50
N ASN A 40 5.07 -11.23 -3.96
CA ASN A 40 6.20 -10.32 -4.09
C ASN A 40 6.68 -10.23 -5.56
N ALA A 41 6.71 -11.36 -6.28
CA ALA A 41 7.05 -11.39 -7.70
C ALA A 41 6.02 -10.63 -8.55
N PHE A 42 4.72 -10.81 -8.27
CA PHE A 42 3.64 -10.05 -8.89
C PHE A 42 3.70 -8.57 -8.55
N ALA A 43 3.98 -8.22 -7.29
CA ALA A 43 4.11 -6.83 -6.89
C ALA A 43 5.26 -6.16 -7.66
N ASP A 44 6.38 -6.85 -7.86
CA ASP A 44 7.57 -6.31 -8.55
C ASP A 44 7.52 -6.41 -10.08
N SER A 45 6.49 -7.05 -10.67
CA SER A 45 6.29 -7.00 -12.12
C SER A 45 5.86 -5.61 -12.60
N GLU A 46 5.86 -5.40 -13.91
CA GLU A 46 5.28 -4.20 -14.53
C GLU A 46 3.96 -4.56 -15.21
N GLY A 47 3.11 -3.55 -15.44
CA GLY A 47 1.89 -3.71 -16.25
C GLY A 47 0.70 -4.34 -15.53
N GLN A 48 0.65 -4.30 -14.19
CA GLN A 48 -0.55 -4.72 -13.46
C GLN A 48 -1.75 -3.86 -13.87
N ILE A 49 -2.89 -4.51 -14.08
CA ILE A 49 -4.14 -3.84 -14.49
C ILE A 49 -4.78 -3.02 -13.35
N ALA A 50 -4.46 -3.34 -12.10
CA ALA A 50 -4.88 -2.60 -10.91
C ALA A 50 -3.65 -2.13 -10.14
N ARG A 51 -3.79 -1.00 -9.46
CA ARG A 51 -2.72 -0.48 -8.61
C ARG A 51 -2.57 -1.35 -7.36
N LEU A 52 -1.34 -1.55 -6.91
CA LEU A 52 -1.05 -2.43 -5.77
C LEU A 52 -1.59 -1.92 -4.44
N ASN A 53 -1.85 -0.61 -4.28
CA ASN A 53 -2.52 -0.05 -3.10
C ASN A 53 -4.00 -0.43 -3.00
N PHE A 54 -4.61 -0.93 -4.08
CA PHE A 54 -5.98 -1.46 -4.08
C PHE A 54 -6.04 -2.96 -3.79
N LEU A 55 -4.88 -3.60 -3.64
CA LEU A 55 -4.75 -5.02 -3.40
C LEU A 55 -4.11 -5.28 -2.04
N GLU A 56 -4.50 -6.37 -1.41
CA GLU A 56 -3.83 -6.89 -0.23
C GLU A 56 -3.70 -8.40 -0.29
N TRP A 57 -2.53 -8.92 0.06
CA TRP A 57 -2.29 -10.36 0.20
C TRP A 57 -2.40 -10.78 1.67
N PHE A 58 -3.35 -11.61 2.06
CA PHE A 58 -3.54 -12.06 3.44
C PHE A 58 -2.69 -13.30 3.74
N ALA A 59 -1.81 -13.20 4.73
CA ALA A 59 -0.80 -14.21 5.03
C ALA A 59 -1.36 -15.48 5.69
N ASP A 60 -2.48 -15.37 6.39
CA ASP A 60 -3.15 -16.47 7.07
C ASP A 60 -3.95 -17.37 6.12
N THR A 61 -4.49 -16.79 5.03
CA THR A 61 -5.22 -17.52 4.00
C THR A 61 -4.41 -17.76 2.73
N GLU A 62 -3.28 -17.07 2.57
CA GLU A 62 -2.48 -17.00 1.34
C GLU A 62 -3.32 -16.50 0.15
N GLU A 63 -4.19 -15.52 0.36
CA GLU A 63 -5.11 -15.00 -0.67
C GLU A 63 -4.85 -13.54 -1.02
N ILE A 64 -4.91 -13.21 -2.30
CA ILE A 64 -4.90 -11.84 -2.81
C ILE A 64 -6.35 -11.36 -2.89
N HIS A 65 -6.61 -10.17 -2.37
CA HIS A 65 -7.91 -9.52 -2.35
C HIS A 65 -7.82 -8.12 -2.95
N ILE A 66 -8.87 -7.68 -3.64
CA ILE A 66 -9.15 -6.28 -3.91
C ILE A 66 -9.78 -5.70 -2.65
N ILE A 67 -9.09 -4.72 -2.05
CA ILE A 67 -9.52 -4.04 -0.82
C ILE A 67 -10.17 -2.70 -1.11
N GLU A 68 -9.82 -2.03 -2.20
CA GLU A 68 -10.39 -0.74 -2.61
C GLU A 68 -10.72 -0.81 -4.10
N PHE A 69 -11.88 -0.29 -4.49
CA PHE A 69 -12.34 -0.35 -5.88
C PHE A 69 -12.06 0.98 -6.55
N ALA A 70 -11.20 0.95 -7.58
CA ALA A 70 -10.78 2.14 -8.30
C ALA A 70 -11.99 2.97 -8.77
N ASP A 71 -12.16 4.15 -8.18
CA ASP A 71 -13.10 5.16 -8.63
C ASP A 71 -12.42 6.53 -8.78
N ALA A 72 -13.08 7.44 -9.50
CA ALA A 72 -12.54 8.79 -9.71
C ALA A 72 -12.43 9.59 -8.40
N SER A 73 -13.21 9.22 -7.38
CA SER A 73 -13.27 9.90 -6.09
C SER A 73 -11.99 9.65 -5.29
N HIS A 74 -11.52 8.40 -5.23
CA HIS A 74 -10.31 7.99 -4.51
C HIS A 74 -9.09 8.78 -4.96
N GLU A 75 -8.85 8.81 -6.27
CA GLU A 75 -7.74 9.57 -6.86
C GLU A 75 -7.89 11.07 -6.63
N SER A 76 -9.12 11.59 -6.61
CA SER A 76 -9.38 12.99 -6.29
C SER A 76 -9.03 13.32 -4.84
N TYR A 77 -9.39 12.46 -3.89
CA TYR A 77 -9.03 12.63 -2.48
C TYR A 77 -7.52 12.56 -2.27
N ILE A 78 -6.83 11.60 -2.90
CA ILE A 78 -5.37 11.54 -2.90
C ILE A 78 -4.78 12.85 -3.42
N SER A 79 -5.26 13.33 -4.58
CA SER A 79 -4.78 14.56 -5.21
C SER A 79 -4.96 15.79 -4.32
N GLU A 80 -6.12 15.92 -3.68
CA GLU A 80 -6.41 17.03 -2.77
C GLU A 80 -5.61 16.93 -1.47
N PHE A 81 -5.36 15.73 -0.95
CA PHE A 81 -4.49 15.54 0.22
C PHE A 81 -3.04 15.96 -0.10
N GLU A 82 -2.50 15.56 -1.25
CA GLU A 82 -1.14 15.95 -1.65
C GLU A 82 -0.98 17.46 -1.85
N LYS A 83 -2.01 18.15 -2.35
CA LYS A 83 -1.97 19.61 -2.57
C LYS A 83 -2.28 20.42 -1.31
N GLY A 84 -3.25 19.95 -0.52
CA GLY A 84 -3.85 20.70 0.58
C GLY A 84 -3.15 20.51 1.92
N THR A 85 -2.31 19.49 2.07
CA THR A 85 -1.54 19.30 3.29
C THR A 85 -0.31 20.21 3.35
N SER A 86 0.09 20.56 4.59
CA SER A 86 1.29 21.35 4.85
C SER A 86 2.58 20.68 4.36
N TYR A 87 2.54 19.41 3.94
CA TYR A 87 3.65 18.75 3.26
C TYR A 87 4.06 19.44 1.96
N ALA A 88 3.21 20.29 1.39
CA ALA A 88 3.54 21.13 0.22
C ALA A 88 4.27 22.43 0.59
N GLU A 89 4.25 22.86 1.86
CA GLU A 89 4.88 24.08 2.35
C GLU A 89 6.40 23.98 2.34
N VAL A 90 7.09 25.07 1.96
CA VAL A 90 8.54 25.07 1.75
C VAL A 90 9.31 24.66 3.01
N ASN A 91 8.88 25.12 4.18
CA ASN A 91 9.50 24.81 5.46
C ASN A 91 9.34 23.34 5.86
N VAL A 92 8.24 22.68 5.47
CA VAL A 92 7.99 21.25 5.74
C VAL A 92 8.67 20.38 4.68
N ARG A 93 8.56 20.76 3.40
CA ARG A 93 9.19 20.11 2.25
C ARG A 93 10.70 19.98 2.37
N ARG A 94 11.36 20.84 3.16
CA ARG A 94 12.80 20.74 3.42
C ARG A 94 13.16 19.46 4.18
N TRP A 95 12.28 18.98 5.04
CA TRP A 95 12.51 17.84 5.93
C TRP A 95 11.90 16.56 5.41
N ILE A 96 10.70 16.65 4.84
CA ILE A 96 9.90 15.50 4.40
C ILE A 96 9.70 15.51 2.87
N LYS A 97 9.64 14.32 2.29
CA LYS A 97 9.35 14.10 0.87
C LYS A 97 8.17 13.13 0.75
N GLY A 98 7.25 13.44 -0.15
CA GLY A 98 6.21 12.50 -0.60
C GLY A 98 6.80 11.44 -1.53
N TYR A 99 6.44 10.19 -1.27
CA TYR A 99 6.82 9.01 -2.03
C TYR A 99 5.62 8.28 -2.63
N GLY A 100 4.40 8.82 -2.47
CA GLY A 100 3.17 8.22 -2.96
C GLY A 100 2.97 6.79 -2.44
N ALA A 101 2.42 5.92 -3.28
CA ALA A 101 2.16 4.52 -2.99
C ALA A 101 3.42 3.62 -2.96
N ALA A 102 4.57 4.17 -2.57
CA ALA A 102 5.82 3.42 -2.47
C ALA A 102 5.69 2.24 -1.49
N LYS A 103 6.06 1.06 -1.99
CA LYS A 103 6.10 -0.19 -1.25
C LYS A 103 7.02 -0.11 -0.03
N SER A 104 6.70 -0.84 1.04
CA SER A 104 7.72 -1.24 2.01
C SER A 104 8.77 -2.14 1.33
N SER A 105 10.04 -1.99 1.69
CA SER A 105 11.12 -2.83 1.16
C SER A 105 11.43 -4.07 2.01
N GLN A 106 10.80 -4.18 3.18
CA GLN A 106 11.07 -5.24 4.15
C GLN A 106 9.94 -6.27 4.20
N GLY A 107 10.27 -7.53 3.94
CA GLY A 107 9.34 -8.67 4.00
C GLY A 107 8.14 -8.50 3.06
N ARG A 108 6.96 -8.91 3.54
CA ARG A 108 5.66 -8.71 2.88
C ARG A 108 5.55 -7.30 2.30
N ARG A 109 5.29 -7.22 0.99
CA ARG A 109 5.07 -5.94 0.31
C ARG A 109 3.74 -5.33 0.73
N TRP A 110 3.83 -4.13 1.31
CA TRP A 110 2.68 -3.32 1.67
C TRP A 110 2.66 -2.01 0.87
N CYS A 111 1.49 -1.66 0.35
CA CYS A 111 1.29 -0.46 -0.47
C CYS A 111 0.27 0.47 0.23
N PRO A 112 0.72 1.58 0.82
CA PRO A 112 -0.20 2.65 1.24
C PRO A 112 -0.67 3.46 0.03
N ASP A 113 -1.70 4.29 0.18
CA ASP A 113 -2.06 5.27 -0.84
C ASP A 113 -1.02 6.38 -0.96
N LEU A 114 -0.61 6.94 0.18
CA LEU A 114 0.48 7.91 0.26
C LEU A 114 1.46 7.54 1.36
N SER A 115 2.72 7.87 1.12
CA SER A 115 3.76 7.73 2.12
C SER A 115 4.72 8.89 2.08
N TYR A 116 5.21 9.25 3.26
CA TYR A 116 6.15 10.35 3.43
C TYR A 116 7.32 9.89 4.29
N GLY A 117 8.50 10.44 4.02
CA GLY A 117 9.71 10.13 4.76
C GLY A 117 10.75 11.24 4.65
N PRO A 118 11.84 11.15 5.42
CA PRO A 118 12.89 12.15 5.39
C PRO A 118 13.60 12.17 4.03
N ARG A 119 14.09 13.35 3.62
CA ARG A 119 15.00 13.45 2.48
C ARG A 119 16.36 12.87 2.82
N GLN A 120 17.05 12.35 1.81
CA GLN A 120 18.47 11.96 1.94
C GLN A 120 19.35 13.11 2.43
N THR A 121 18.99 14.34 2.09
CA THR A 121 19.71 15.56 2.48
C THR A 121 19.27 16.12 3.81
N THR A 122 18.30 15.50 4.50
CA THR A 122 17.79 16.00 5.78
C THR A 122 18.88 15.87 6.86
N PRO A 123 19.43 16.98 7.39
CA PRO A 123 20.53 16.92 8.35
C PRO A 123 20.12 16.21 9.63
N GLY A 124 21.00 15.36 10.17
CA GLY A 124 20.75 14.63 11.42
C GLY A 124 19.73 13.49 11.32
N SER A 125 19.34 13.08 10.11
CA SER A 125 18.48 11.90 9.94
C SER A 125 19.20 10.65 10.44
N VAL A 126 18.59 9.97 11.41
CA VAL A 126 19.03 8.67 11.91
C VAL A 126 18.02 7.64 11.44
N LEU A 127 18.49 6.53 10.89
CA LEU A 127 17.63 5.42 10.51
C LEU A 127 17.13 4.69 11.76
N PRO A 128 15.85 4.33 11.84
CA PRO A 128 15.38 3.48 12.93
C PRO A 128 16.06 2.11 12.85
N PRO A 129 16.21 1.41 14.00
CA PRO A 129 16.76 0.06 14.02
C PRO A 129 16.08 -0.85 13.00
N GLY A 130 16.88 -1.61 12.26
CA GLY A 130 16.40 -2.55 11.25
C GLY A 130 16.16 -1.95 9.86
N VAL A 131 16.17 -0.63 9.67
CA VAL A 131 16.03 -0.02 8.34
C VAL A 131 17.41 0.27 7.73
N PRO A 132 17.80 -0.41 6.64
CA PRO A 132 19.18 -0.37 6.15
C PRO A 132 19.49 0.90 5.33
N ILE A 133 18.49 1.49 4.67
CA ILE A 133 18.67 2.66 3.79
C ILE A 133 17.52 3.65 3.91
N LEU A 134 17.81 4.95 3.74
CA LEU A 134 16.80 6.01 3.77
C LEU A 134 15.74 5.87 2.66
N ALA A 135 16.09 5.21 1.55
CA ALA A 135 15.15 4.95 0.47
C ALA A 135 13.98 4.08 0.92
N ASP A 136 14.14 3.31 1.99
CA ASP A 136 13.15 2.37 2.52
C ASP A 136 12.39 2.93 3.71
N PHE A 137 12.90 4.03 4.27
CA PHE A 137 12.32 4.64 5.45
C PHE A 137 11.14 5.56 5.08
N ARG A 138 9.95 5.23 5.58
CA ARG A 138 8.74 6.07 5.47
C ARG A 138 8.17 6.24 6.87
N THR A 139 8.10 7.48 7.33
CA THR A 139 7.63 7.82 8.68
C THR A 139 6.13 7.96 8.77
N ILE A 140 5.47 8.29 7.65
CA ILE A 140 4.04 8.53 7.59
C ILE A 140 3.45 7.66 6.49
N LYS A 141 2.38 6.97 6.82
CA LYS A 141 1.54 6.17 5.93
C LYS A 141 0.13 6.74 5.97
N VAL A 142 -0.45 6.95 4.80
CA VAL A 142 -1.82 7.46 4.67
C VAL A 142 -2.58 6.46 3.81
N GLU A 143 -3.77 6.12 4.27
CA GLU A 143 -4.78 5.37 3.55
C GLU A 143 -6.00 6.27 3.37
N VAL A 144 -6.63 6.16 2.22
CA VAL A 144 -7.89 6.82 1.89
C VAL A 144 -8.87 5.71 1.62
N GLY A 145 -9.81 5.44 2.52
CA GLY A 145 -10.86 4.46 2.23
C GLY A 145 -12.09 5.14 1.66
N VAL A 146 -12.34 5.01 0.36
CA VAL A 146 -13.59 5.49 -0.27
C VAL A 146 -14.62 4.38 -0.23
N SER A 147 -14.26 3.18 -0.69
CA SER A 147 -15.11 1.99 -0.62
C SER A 147 -14.73 1.04 0.52
N GLN A 148 -13.54 1.23 1.10
CA GLN A 148 -13.13 0.48 2.29
C GLN A 148 -13.98 0.79 3.52
N SER A 149 -14.20 -0.24 4.32
CA SER A 149 -14.87 -0.11 5.62
C SER A 149 -13.86 0.14 6.74
N TRP A 150 -14.34 0.83 7.78
CA TRP A 150 -13.65 0.98 9.06
C TRP A 150 -13.82 -0.29 9.91
N GLY A 151 -12.88 -0.55 10.81
CA GLY A 151 -12.89 -1.71 11.69
C GLY A 151 -11.61 -2.55 11.67
N MET A 152 -11.63 -3.60 12.50
CA MET A 152 -10.47 -4.43 12.82
C MET A 152 -10.37 -5.74 12.01
N ALA A 153 -11.27 -5.99 11.06
CA ALA A 153 -11.13 -7.14 10.16
C ALA A 153 -10.06 -6.89 9.08
N GLN A 154 -9.49 -7.94 8.52
CA GLN A 154 -8.56 -7.82 7.39
C GLN A 154 -9.19 -7.07 6.21
N GLY A 155 -8.39 -6.23 5.54
CA GLY A 155 -8.85 -5.35 4.47
C GLY A 155 -9.62 -4.10 4.94
N GLN A 156 -9.82 -3.93 6.26
CA GLN A 156 -10.38 -2.71 6.84
C GLN A 156 -9.28 -1.74 7.32
N LEU A 157 -9.61 -0.46 7.40
CA LEU A 157 -8.63 0.61 7.63
C LEU A 157 -7.99 0.57 9.02
N ASP A 158 -8.78 0.31 10.09
CA ASP A 158 -8.23 0.31 11.47
C ASP A 158 -7.30 -0.88 11.68
N HIS A 159 -7.62 -2.04 11.09
CA HIS A 159 -6.71 -3.18 11.05
C HIS A 159 -5.37 -2.81 10.42
N LYS A 160 -5.38 -2.09 9.29
CA LYS A 160 -4.14 -1.63 8.62
C LYS A 160 -3.35 -0.66 9.48
N ALA A 161 -4.02 0.32 10.07
CA ALA A 161 -3.38 1.28 10.96
C ALA A 161 -2.72 0.60 12.18
N ILE A 162 -3.46 -0.26 12.89
CA ILE A 162 -3.03 -0.78 14.20
C ILE A 162 -2.16 -2.02 14.06
N SER A 163 -2.55 -2.99 13.23
CA SER A 163 -1.87 -4.29 13.17
C SER A 163 -0.65 -4.29 12.25
N ILE A 164 -0.56 -3.32 11.33
CA ILE A 164 0.45 -3.33 10.26
C ILE A 164 1.31 -2.07 10.31
N TRP A 165 0.71 -0.89 10.28
CA TRP A 165 1.47 0.37 10.27
C TRP A 165 2.11 0.69 11.61
N ALA A 166 1.39 0.52 12.73
CA ALA A 166 1.90 0.88 14.06
C ALA A 166 3.09 0.02 14.52
N VAL A 167 3.29 -1.17 13.92
CA VAL A 167 4.41 -2.07 14.22
C VAL A 167 5.57 -1.92 13.24
N MET A 168 5.42 -1.11 12.19
CA MET A 168 6.48 -0.88 11.20
C MET A 168 7.55 0.06 11.78
N PRO A 169 8.85 -0.30 11.71
CA PRO A 169 9.91 0.52 12.28
C PRO A 169 9.89 1.98 11.81
N GLY A 170 9.67 2.88 12.75
CA GLY A 170 9.69 4.33 12.55
C GLY A 170 8.50 4.89 11.76
N VAL A 171 7.40 4.15 11.64
CA VAL A 171 6.10 4.70 11.24
C VAL A 171 5.37 5.21 12.49
N ASP A 172 4.92 6.47 12.44
CA ASP A 172 3.94 6.98 13.40
C ASP A 172 2.54 6.84 12.81
N THR A 173 1.62 6.26 13.57
CA THR A 173 0.23 6.07 13.15
C THR A 173 -0.70 6.99 13.92
N CYS A 174 -1.49 7.78 13.20
CA CYS A 174 -2.65 8.48 13.74
C CYS A 174 -3.91 7.96 13.02
N SER A 175 -4.78 7.27 13.74
CA SER A 175 -6.17 7.04 13.32
C SER A 175 -6.98 8.29 13.65
N VAL A 176 -7.62 8.90 12.66
CA VAL A 176 -8.53 10.05 12.86
C VAL A 176 -9.95 9.60 12.62
#